data_AF-A0A1T5MGW1-F1
#
_entry.id   AF-A0A1T5MGW1-F1
#
_cell.length_a   1.000
_cell.length_b   1.000
_cell.length_c   1.000
_cell.angle_alpha   90.00
_cell.angle_beta   90.00
_cell.angle_gamma   90.00
#
_symmetry.space_group_name_H-M   'P 1'
#
loop_
_entity.id
_entity.type
_entity.pdbx_description
1 polymer ?
#
loop_
_entity_poly.entity_id
_entity_poly.type
_entity_poly.pdbx_seq_one_letter_code
_entity_poly.pdbx_strand_id
1 'polypeptide(L)'
;MITPLDIQNKEFTKALRGYKEAEVDEFLDQVIDSYEKIYNENAEMKEKVRLLEEQIEKYNSLERTLKDTLIVAQSTAEEVAMNANKKAELIIKEAEDKGKRIIQNANNEIVNIQREYEEAKKEFQIFKTRFKTLLESQLDLVNDSFMNDKIK
;
A
#
# COMPACT_ATOMS: atom_id res chain seq x y z
N MET A 1 48.25 25.29 29.53
CA MET A 1 49.12 25.88 28.49
C MET A 1 49.46 27.27 28.94
N ILE A 2 50.66 27.73 28.57
CA ILE A 2 51.08 29.12 28.74
C ILE A 2 50.35 29.95 27.68
N THR A 3 49.77 31.09 28.07
CA THR A 3 49.11 32.05 27.18
C THR A 3 50.12 33.09 26.70
N PRO A 4 49.83 33.85 25.63
CA PRO A 4 50.66 35.00 25.25
C PRO A 4 50.90 35.97 26.43
N LEU A 5 49.89 36.18 27.26
CA LEU A 5 49.95 36.99 28.48
C LEU A 5 50.89 36.41 29.55
N ASP A 6 50.98 35.08 29.66
CA ASP A 6 51.90 34.42 30.58
C ASP A 6 53.38 34.56 30.14
N ILE A 7 53.63 34.71 28.82
CA ILE A 7 54.97 34.99 28.27
C ILE A 7 55.34 36.46 28.55
N GLN A 8 54.40 37.39 28.34
CA GLN A 8 54.61 38.81 28.57
C GLN A 8 54.89 39.15 30.05
N ASN A 9 54.24 38.46 30.98
CA ASN A 9 54.43 38.66 32.42
C ASN A 9 55.60 37.85 33.00
N LYS A 10 56.41 37.20 32.16
CA LYS A 10 57.46 36.29 32.63
C LYS A 10 58.70 37.07 33.08
N GLU A 11 58.96 37.08 34.37
CA GLU A 11 60.23 37.57 34.92
C GLU A 11 61.29 36.45 35.04
N PHE A 12 62.53 36.77 34.65
CA PHE A 12 63.68 35.89 34.76
C PHE A 12 64.61 36.32 35.90
N THR A 13 65.18 35.34 36.62
CA THR A 13 66.14 35.61 37.70
C THR A 13 67.51 35.98 37.13
N LYS A 14 68.17 36.99 37.73
CA LYS A 14 69.50 37.44 37.29
C LYS A 14 70.61 36.53 37.84
N ALA A 15 71.60 36.23 37.01
CA ALA A 15 72.77 35.41 37.38
C ALA A 15 74.07 36.08 36.92
N LEU A 16 75.21 35.74 37.55
CA LEU A 16 76.52 36.34 37.31
C LEU A 16 77.02 36.19 35.84
N ARG A 17 76.45 35.24 35.10
CA ARG A 17 76.59 35.07 33.65
C ARG A 17 75.20 34.73 33.10
N GLY A 18 74.79 35.38 32.00
CA GLY A 18 73.49 35.18 31.38
C GLY A 18 73.38 35.89 30.03
N TYR A 19 72.27 35.68 29.35
CA TYR A 19 71.93 36.42 28.13
C TYR A 19 71.66 37.89 28.43
N LYS A 20 71.82 38.74 27.41
CA LYS A 20 71.58 40.18 27.53
C LYS A 20 70.08 40.45 27.53
N GLU A 21 69.59 41.05 28.61
CA GLU A 21 68.17 41.34 28.88
C GLU A 21 67.47 41.97 27.67
N ALA A 22 68.02 43.04 27.08
CA ALA A 22 67.44 43.71 25.91
C ALA A 22 67.29 42.82 24.65
N GLU A 23 68.22 41.90 24.40
CA GLU A 23 68.13 40.98 23.24
C GLU A 23 67.13 39.85 23.51
N VAL A 24 66.98 39.45 24.77
CA VAL A 24 65.95 38.49 25.19
C VAL A 24 64.56 39.12 25.08
N ASP A 25 64.40 40.37 25.52
CA ASP A 25 63.13 41.08 25.45
C ASP A 25 62.66 41.27 23.99
N GLU A 26 63.54 41.71 23.09
CA GLU A 26 63.21 41.88 21.66
C GLU A 26 62.83 40.54 20.99
N PHE A 27 63.46 39.44 21.39
CA PHE A 27 63.08 38.11 20.92
C PHE A 27 61.74 37.64 21.52
N LEU A 28 61.50 37.92 22.81
CA LEU A 28 60.25 37.58 23.48
C LEU A 28 59.07 38.32 22.86
N ASP A 29 59.22 39.59 22.47
CA ASP A 29 58.19 40.35 21.75
C ASP A 29 57.81 39.65 20.42
N GLN A 30 58.81 39.25 19.62
CA GLN A 30 58.56 38.50 18.37
C GLN A 30 57.88 37.14 18.61
N VAL A 31 58.25 36.46 19.69
CA VAL A 31 57.64 35.20 20.10
C VAL A 31 56.20 35.41 20.54
N ILE A 32 55.90 36.46 21.30
CA ILE A 32 54.54 36.81 21.75
C ILE A 32 53.65 37.07 20.55
N ASP A 33 54.07 37.92 19.60
CA ASP A 33 53.29 38.23 18.39
C ASP A 33 52.97 36.97 17.58
N SER A 34 53.99 36.13 17.35
CA SER A 34 53.84 34.88 16.60
C SER A 34 52.94 33.88 17.33
N TYR A 35 53.09 33.79 18.66
CA TYR A 35 52.32 32.87 19.49
C TYR A 35 50.86 33.30 19.61
N GLU A 36 50.59 34.60 19.76
CA GLU A 36 49.24 35.15 19.78
C GLU A 36 48.50 34.86 18.47
N LYS A 37 49.17 35.06 17.33
CA LYS A 37 48.61 34.71 16.02
C LYS A 37 48.22 33.24 15.94
N ILE A 38 49.14 32.34 16.30
CA ILE A 38 48.88 30.89 16.28
C ILE A 38 47.78 30.51 17.28
N TYR A 39 47.76 31.14 18.46
CA TYR A 39 46.78 30.88 19.50
C TYR A 39 45.36 31.24 19.02
N ASN A 40 45.19 32.41 18.41
CA ASN A 40 43.92 32.87 17.86
C ASN A 40 43.48 32.01 16.66
N GLU A 41 44.38 31.72 15.72
CA GLU A 41 44.09 30.80 14.60
C GLU A 41 43.67 29.41 15.09
N ASN A 42 44.32 28.89 16.15
CA ASN A 42 43.95 27.60 16.73
C ASN A 42 42.56 27.62 17.37
N ALA A 43 42.21 28.71 18.07
CA ALA A 43 40.89 28.89 18.66
C ALA A 43 39.79 28.97 17.58
N GLU A 44 40.01 29.75 16.52
CA GLU A 44 39.09 29.85 15.38
C GLU A 44 38.92 28.50 14.68
N MET A 45 40.02 27.78 14.45
CA MET A 45 39.98 26.49 13.76
C MET A 45 39.24 25.44 14.60
N LYS A 46 39.44 25.43 15.93
CA LYS A 46 38.70 24.55 16.85
C LYS A 46 37.21 24.83 16.82
N GLU A 47 36.82 26.11 16.83
CA GLU A 47 35.41 26.47 16.75
C GLU A 47 34.79 26.06 15.40
N LYS A 48 35.53 26.24 14.30
CA LYS A 48 35.10 25.79 12.97
C LYS A 48 34.94 24.27 12.91
N VAL A 49 35.85 23.51 13.52
CA VAL A 49 35.74 22.04 13.61
C VAL A 49 34.48 21.65 14.37
N ARG A 50 34.25 22.26 15.55
CA ARG A 50 33.04 22.01 16.36
C ARG A 50 31.75 22.25 15.55
N LEU A 51 31.67 23.37 14.85
CA LEU A 51 30.50 23.70 14.01
C LEU A 51 30.31 22.74 12.84
N LEU A 52 31.39 22.26 12.23
CA LEU A 52 31.34 21.27 11.15
C LEU A 52 30.90 19.90 11.67
N GLU A 53 31.39 19.49 12.84
CA GLU A 53 30.98 18.24 13.50
C GLU A 53 29.47 18.25 13.81
N GLU A 54 28.95 19.35 14.36
CA GLU A 54 27.51 19.54 14.61
C GLU A 54 26.68 19.45 13.32
N GLN A 55 27.17 20.04 12.22
CA GLN A 55 26.49 19.93 10.92
C GLN A 55 26.49 18.49 10.40
N ILE A 56 27.61 17.78 10.51
CA ILE A 56 27.73 16.38 10.08
C ILE A 56 26.75 15.51 10.87
N GLU A 57 26.65 15.69 12.19
CA GLU A 57 25.67 14.96 13.01
C GLU A 57 24.24 15.22 12.56
N LYS A 58 23.90 16.49 12.26
CA LYS A 58 22.58 16.85 11.73
C LYS A 58 22.30 16.18 10.39
N TYR A 59 23.26 16.17 9.47
CA TYR A 59 23.10 15.50 8.16
C TYR A 59 22.97 13.99 8.31
N ASN A 60 23.75 13.36 9.19
CA ASN A 60 23.66 11.92 9.46
C ASN A 60 22.29 11.55 10.05
N SER A 61 21.76 12.37 10.96
CA SER A 61 20.41 12.16 11.50
C SER A 61 19.35 12.29 10.41
N LEU A 62 19.46 13.32 9.55
CA LEU A 62 18.53 13.53 8.46
C LEU A 62 18.58 12.39 7.44
N GLU A 63 19.77 11.92 7.08
CA GLU A 63 19.97 10.79 6.17
C GLU A 63 19.33 9.51 6.74
N ARG A 64 19.49 9.25 8.04
CA ARG A 64 18.84 8.11 8.69
C ARG A 64 17.32 8.21 8.60
N THR A 65 16.74 9.36 8.97
CA THR A 65 15.29 9.57 8.89
C THR A 65 14.76 9.42 7.47
N LEU A 66 15.50 9.93 6.46
CA LEU A 66 15.13 9.77 5.06
C LEU A 66 15.15 8.30 4.63
N LYS A 67 16.19 7.55 4.99
CA LYS A 67 16.27 6.10 4.71
C LYS A 67 15.12 5.34 5.36
N ASP A 68 14.83 5.60 6.63
CA ASP A 68 13.73 4.94 7.34
C ASP A 68 12.38 5.26 6.69
N THR A 69 12.16 6.52 6.30
CA THR A 69 10.94 6.96 5.61
C THR A 69 10.79 6.29 4.24
N LEU A 70 11.88 6.15 3.47
CA LEU A 70 11.88 5.46 2.18
C LEU A 70 11.53 3.98 2.34
N ILE A 71 12.08 3.31 3.34
CA ILE A 71 11.77 1.90 3.64
C ILE A 71 10.29 1.74 3.98
N VAL A 72 9.75 2.61 4.85
CA VAL A 72 8.32 2.59 5.21
C VAL A 72 7.44 2.85 4.00
N ALA A 73 7.77 3.84 3.17
CA ALA A 73 7.02 4.16 1.96
C ALA A 73 7.02 2.98 0.97
N GLN A 74 8.17 2.34 0.76
CA GLN A 74 8.29 1.16 -0.09
C GLN A 74 7.45 0.00 0.45
N SER A 75 7.60 -0.35 1.73
CA SER A 75 6.85 -1.44 2.36
C SER A 75 5.34 -1.19 2.30
N THR A 76 4.90 0.05 2.51
CA THR A 76 3.48 0.43 2.40
C THR A 76 2.98 0.28 0.96
N ALA A 77 3.78 0.69 -0.03
CA ALA A 77 3.42 0.55 -1.44
C ALA A 77 3.28 -0.92 -1.85
N GLU A 78 4.22 -1.77 -1.41
CA GLU A 78 4.18 -3.22 -1.63
C GLU A 78 2.95 -3.85 -0.96
N GLU A 79 2.64 -3.48 0.28
CA GLU A 79 1.45 -3.95 0.99
C GLU A 79 0.15 -3.56 0.28
N VAL A 80 0.05 -2.31 -0.17
CA VAL A 80 -1.13 -1.83 -0.93
C VAL A 80 -1.29 -2.62 -2.22
N ALA A 81 -0.21 -2.84 -2.97
CA ALA A 81 -0.25 -3.61 -4.22
C ALA A 81 -0.66 -5.08 -3.97
N MET A 82 -0.08 -5.72 -2.94
CA MET A 82 -0.43 -7.08 -2.56
C MET A 82 -1.90 -7.20 -2.16
N ASN A 83 -2.40 -6.27 -1.33
CA ASN A 83 -3.79 -6.25 -0.91
C ASN A 83 -4.76 -5.99 -2.07
N ALA A 84 -4.40 -5.11 -3.00
CA ALA A 84 -5.18 -4.86 -4.21
C ALA A 84 -5.29 -6.12 -5.09
N ASN A 85 -4.17 -6.81 -5.32
CA ASN A 85 -4.14 -8.06 -6.09
C ASN A 85 -5.01 -9.14 -5.43
N LYS A 86 -4.86 -9.35 -4.12
CA LYS A 86 -5.68 -10.32 -3.38
C LYS A 86 -7.19 -10.00 -3.44
N LYS A 87 -7.56 -8.71 -3.34
CA LYS A 87 -8.96 -8.29 -3.50
C LYS A 87 -9.46 -8.53 -4.92
N ALA A 88 -8.64 -8.24 -5.94
CA ALA A 88 -9.00 -8.49 -7.33
C ALA A 88 -9.26 -9.97 -7.60
N GLU A 89 -8.39 -10.85 -7.12
CA GLU A 89 -8.57 -12.31 -7.21
C GLU A 89 -9.86 -12.79 -6.55
N LEU A 90 -10.17 -12.27 -5.35
CA LEU A 90 -11.42 -12.59 -4.65
C LEU A 90 -12.65 -12.14 -5.43
N ILE A 91 -12.64 -10.91 -5.97
CA ILE A 91 -13.75 -10.39 -6.77
C ILE A 91 -13.97 -11.24 -8.02
N ILE A 92 -12.90 -11.62 -8.72
CA ILE A 92 -12.99 -12.49 -9.91
C ILE A 92 -13.61 -13.83 -9.52
N LYS A 93 -13.10 -14.46 -8.45
CA LYS A 93 -13.62 -15.75 -7.97
C LYS A 93 -15.10 -15.68 -7.58
N GLU A 94 -15.51 -14.65 -6.85
CA GLU A 94 -16.91 -14.45 -6.47
C GLU A 94 -17.81 -14.22 -7.68
N ALA A 95 -17.34 -13.46 -8.67
CA ALA A 95 -18.07 -13.23 -9.92
C ALA A 95 -18.23 -14.53 -10.72
N GLU A 96 -17.18 -15.35 -10.81
CA GLU A 96 -17.23 -16.67 -11.46
C GLU A 96 -18.20 -17.61 -10.76
N ASP A 97 -18.15 -17.70 -9.43
CA ASP A 97 -19.04 -18.56 -8.64
C ASP A 97 -20.50 -18.10 -8.75
N LYS A 98 -20.74 -16.79 -8.75
CA LYS A 98 -22.08 -16.23 -8.99
C LYS A 98 -22.57 -16.56 -10.41
N GLY A 99 -21.70 -16.42 -11.40
CA GLY A 99 -22.01 -16.78 -12.79
C GLY A 99 -22.40 -18.25 -12.93
N LYS A 100 -21.62 -19.16 -12.35
CA LYS A 100 -21.93 -20.61 -12.32
C LYS A 100 -23.29 -20.89 -11.68
N ARG A 101 -23.59 -20.25 -10.54
CA ARG A 101 -24.90 -20.41 -9.87
C ARG A 101 -26.06 -19.93 -10.73
N ILE A 102 -25.91 -18.79 -11.43
CA ILE A 102 -26.97 -18.27 -12.32
C ILE A 102 -27.24 -19.27 -13.45
N ILE A 103 -26.19 -19.78 -14.10
CA ILE A 103 -26.32 -20.76 -15.18
C ILE A 103 -26.98 -22.05 -14.67
N GLN A 104 -26.56 -22.54 -13.51
CA GLN A 104 -27.13 -23.74 -12.91
C GLN A 104 -28.62 -23.57 -12.58
N ASN A 105 -29.00 -22.42 -12.01
CA ASN A 105 -30.39 -22.12 -11.71
C ASN A 105 -31.23 -22.03 -12.99
N ALA A 106 -30.75 -21.34 -14.02
CA ALA A 106 -31.44 -21.25 -15.31
C ALA A 106 -31.63 -22.63 -15.96
N ASN A 107 -30.61 -23.50 -15.91
CA ASN A 107 -30.74 -24.87 -16.42
C ASN A 107 -31.80 -25.67 -15.66
N ASN A 108 -31.86 -25.54 -14.33
CA ASN A 108 -32.89 -26.19 -13.52
C ASN A 108 -34.30 -25.67 -13.86
N GLU A 109 -34.44 -24.36 -14.08
CA GLU A 109 -35.71 -23.77 -14.52
C GLU A 109 -36.14 -24.30 -15.90
N ILE A 110 -35.21 -24.41 -16.85
CA ILE A 110 -35.50 -24.98 -18.18
C ILE A 110 -36.04 -26.42 -18.04
N VAL A 111 -35.40 -27.24 -17.22
CA VAL A 111 -35.84 -28.62 -16.97
C VAL A 111 -37.25 -28.65 -16.36
N ASN A 112 -37.53 -27.76 -15.40
CA ASN A 112 -38.86 -27.66 -14.78
C ASN A 112 -39.93 -27.23 -15.79
N ILE A 113 -39.65 -26.20 -16.60
CA ILE A 113 -40.57 -25.70 -17.63
C ILE A 113 -40.84 -26.79 -18.68
N GLN A 114 -39.82 -27.54 -19.10
CA GLN A 114 -39.99 -28.66 -20.04
C GLN A 114 -40.91 -29.75 -19.47
N ARG A 115 -40.75 -30.07 -18.18
CA ARG A 115 -41.61 -31.02 -17.50
C ARG A 115 -43.06 -30.53 -17.44
N GLU A 116 -43.27 -29.29 -17.01
CA GLU A 116 -44.61 -28.68 -16.94
C GLU A 116 -45.28 -28.63 -18.32
N TYR A 117 -44.51 -28.32 -19.36
CA TYR A 117 -45.00 -28.33 -20.74
C TYR A 117 -45.47 -29.71 -21.20
N GLU A 118 -44.68 -30.77 -20.95
CA GLU A 118 -45.09 -32.13 -21.32
C GLU A 118 -46.29 -32.63 -20.50
N GLU A 119 -46.38 -32.25 -19.22
CA GLU A 119 -47.55 -32.53 -18.38
C GLU A 119 -48.81 -31.86 -18.93
N ALA A 120 -48.77 -30.56 -19.21
CA ALA A 120 -49.89 -29.80 -19.77
C ALA A 120 -50.33 -30.34 -21.14
N LYS A 121 -49.37 -30.70 -21.99
CA LYS A 121 -49.61 -31.32 -23.30
C LYS A 121 -50.32 -32.67 -23.15
N LYS A 122 -49.91 -33.50 -22.18
CA LYS A 122 -50.57 -34.78 -21.89
C LYS A 122 -52.02 -34.56 -21.42
N GLU A 123 -52.24 -33.62 -20.50
CA GLU A 123 -53.58 -33.26 -20.04
C GLU A 123 -54.47 -32.78 -21.20
N PHE A 124 -53.94 -31.95 -22.09
CA PHE A 124 -54.65 -31.50 -23.28
C PHE A 124 -55.05 -32.65 -24.21
N GLN A 125 -54.16 -33.64 -24.44
CA GLN A 125 -54.50 -34.81 -25.26
C GLN A 125 -55.59 -35.67 -24.60
N ILE A 126 -55.54 -35.84 -23.28
CA ILE A 126 -56.58 -36.55 -22.53
C ILE A 126 -57.92 -35.82 -22.66
N PHE A 127 -57.92 -34.49 -22.47
CA PHE A 127 -59.11 -33.66 -22.64
C PHE A 127 -59.67 -33.77 -24.05
N LYS A 128 -58.84 -33.61 -25.08
CA LYS A 128 -59.23 -33.74 -26.49
C LYS A 128 -59.88 -35.09 -26.79
N THR A 129 -59.30 -36.18 -26.28
CA THR A 129 -59.85 -37.53 -26.45
C THR A 129 -61.21 -37.66 -25.79
N ARG A 130 -61.36 -37.25 -24.52
CA ARG A 130 -62.63 -37.29 -23.79
C ARG A 130 -63.70 -36.45 -24.47
N PHE A 131 -63.35 -35.26 -24.93
CA PHE A 131 -64.26 -34.36 -25.61
C PHE A 131 -64.74 -34.93 -26.95
N LYS A 132 -63.84 -35.55 -27.72
CA LYS A 132 -64.22 -36.25 -28.96
C LYS A 132 -65.21 -37.38 -28.69
N THR A 133 -64.92 -38.25 -27.72
CA THR A 133 -65.83 -39.34 -27.34
C THR A 133 -67.19 -38.84 -26.86
N LEU A 134 -67.22 -37.73 -26.11
CA LEU A 134 -68.48 -37.10 -25.71
C LEU A 134 -69.30 -36.65 -26.93
N LEU A 135 -68.67 -35.95 -27.88
CA LEU A 135 -69.35 -35.49 -29.09
C LEU A 135 -69.85 -36.65 -29.96
N GLU A 136 -69.05 -37.71 -30.12
CA GLU A 136 -69.45 -38.93 -30.83
C GLU A 136 -70.69 -39.56 -30.16
N SER A 137 -70.67 -39.71 -28.83
CA SER A 137 -71.83 -40.22 -28.09
C SER A 137 -73.08 -39.35 -28.23
N GLN A 138 -72.94 -38.01 -28.25
CA GLN A 138 -74.08 -37.11 -28.46
C GLN A 138 -74.62 -37.20 -29.90
N LEU A 139 -73.76 -37.37 -30.90
CA LEU A 139 -74.17 -37.58 -32.28
C LEU A 139 -74.92 -38.91 -32.46
N ASP A 140 -74.44 -39.98 -31.83
CA ASP A 140 -75.09 -41.30 -31.87
C ASP A 140 -76.51 -41.22 -31.27
N LEU A 141 -76.69 -40.56 -30.12
CA LEU A 141 -78.01 -40.35 -29.51
C LEU A 141 -78.98 -39.59 -30.42
N VAL A 142 -78.49 -38.56 -31.11
CA VAL A 142 -79.31 -37.78 -32.05
C VAL A 142 -79.69 -38.64 -33.26
N ASN A 143 -78.73 -39.39 -33.82
CA ASN A 143 -78.98 -40.28 -34.95
C ASN A 143 -79.98 -41.40 -34.60
N ASP A 144 -79.87 -42.00 -33.42
CA ASP A 144 -80.83 -43.00 -32.92
C ASP A 144 -82.22 -42.41 -32.71
N SER A 145 -82.32 -41.18 -32.21
CA SER A 145 -83.60 -40.46 -32.10
C SER A 145 -84.25 -40.26 -33.47
N PHE A 146 -83.48 -39.89 -34.49
CA PHE A 146 -84.00 -39.73 -35.86
C PHE A 146 -84.37 -41.05 -36.53
N MET A 147 -83.71 -42.16 -36.19
CA MET A 147 -84.07 -43.49 -36.69
C MET A 147 -85.37 -44.01 -36.06
N ASN A 148 -85.61 -43.71 -34.77
CA ASN A 148 -86.85 -44.09 -34.09
C ASN A 148 -88.07 -43.28 -34.56
N ASP A 149 -87.90 -42.03 -35.00
CA ASP A 149 -88.99 -41.22 -35.55
C ASP A 149 -89.38 -41.62 -36.99
N LYS A 150 -88.52 -42.33 -37.74
CA LYS A 150 -88.84 -42.86 -39.08
C LYS A 150 -89.64 -44.18 -39.07
N ILE A 151 -89.85 -44.79 -37.91
CA ILE A 151 -90.53 -46.09 -37.75
C ILE A 151 -92.00 -45.92 -37.28
N LYS A 152 -92.51 -44.68 -37.17
CA LYS A 152 -93.93 -44.40 -36.93
C LYS A 152 -94.67 -43.99 -38.20
#